data_AF-A0A5P3XCV1-F1
#
_entry.id   AF-A0A5P3XCV1-F1
#
_cell.length_a   1.000
_cell.length_b   1.000
_cell.length_c   1.000
_cell.angle_alpha   90.00
_cell.angle_beta   90.00
_cell.angle_gamma   90.00
#
_symmetry.space_group_name_H-M   'P 1'
#
loop_
_entity.id
_entity.type
_entity.pdbx_description
1 polymer ?
#
loop_
_entity_poly.entity_id
_entity_poly.type
_entity_poly.pdbx_seq_one_letter_code
_entity_poly.pdbx_strand_id
1 'polypeptide(L)'
;MKTIIIDGFRFTMTGGKKYHYNTTLRKHIHQYVWEKENGPIPNGHEIHHIDMDTTNNELGNLQLLTIQEHRELHKTLSWNEERREWARKNVQTKARPKADEWHGSDEGLEWHRKHYEKYKDKLFKKEKFICECCGNEFESVVKSVNRFCSNKCKSKFRRDSGVDDVYRVCELCGEDFKVNKYSKAKTCSRSCANKLRSKLKDSPNLQE
;
A
#
# COMPACT_ATOMS: atom_id res chain seq x y z
N MET A 1 -38.44 20.20 1.34
CA MET A 1 -37.41 21.26 1.39
C MET A 1 -37.22 21.63 2.85
N LYS A 2 -36.05 21.37 3.45
CA LYS A 2 -35.79 21.77 4.84
C LYS A 2 -35.30 23.22 4.85
N THR A 3 -35.92 24.06 5.65
CA THR A 3 -35.65 25.50 5.73
C THR A 3 -35.34 25.86 7.17
N ILE A 4 -34.28 26.63 7.37
CA ILE A 4 -33.84 27.12 8.69
C ILE A 4 -33.82 28.65 8.61
N ILE A 5 -34.29 29.33 9.66
CA ILE A 5 -34.30 30.78 9.75
C ILE A 5 -33.38 31.20 10.90
N ILE A 6 -32.39 32.04 10.61
CA ILE A 6 -31.43 32.58 11.59
C ILE A 6 -31.34 34.09 11.35
N ASP A 7 -31.51 34.90 12.38
CA ASP A 7 -31.42 36.37 12.32
C ASP A 7 -32.29 36.99 11.19
N GLY A 8 -33.46 36.40 10.94
CA GLY A 8 -34.37 36.81 9.85
C GLY A 8 -33.97 36.33 8.44
N PHE A 9 -32.80 35.71 8.28
CA PHE A 9 -32.33 35.15 7.03
C PHE A 9 -32.80 33.70 6.83
N ARG A 10 -33.37 33.42 5.65
CA ARG A 10 -33.84 32.09 5.28
C ARG A 10 -32.75 31.28 4.60
N PHE A 11 -32.33 30.17 5.21
CA PHE A 11 -31.42 29.19 4.64
C PHE A 11 -32.22 27.97 4.16
N THR A 12 -32.04 27.57 2.91
CA THR A 12 -32.80 26.47 2.31
C THR A 12 -31.89 25.37 1.81
N MET A 13 -32.33 24.12 1.99
CA MET A 13 -31.66 22.94 1.40
C MET A 13 -32.57 22.34 0.32
N THR A 14 -32.10 22.43 -0.92
CA THR A 14 -32.73 21.80 -2.09
C THR A 14 -32.30 20.34 -2.22
N GLY A 15 -33.15 19.50 -2.84
CA GLY A 15 -32.87 18.08 -3.01
C GLY A 15 -31.53 17.82 -3.68
N GLY A 16 -30.72 16.94 -3.09
CA GLY A 16 -29.38 16.60 -3.57
C GLY A 16 -28.26 17.54 -3.13
N LYS A 17 -28.56 18.69 -2.49
CA LYS A 17 -27.51 19.56 -1.91
C LYS A 17 -27.17 19.14 -0.49
N LYS A 18 -25.88 19.23 -0.17
CA LYS A 18 -25.32 18.85 1.13
C LYS A 18 -25.53 19.90 2.23
N TYR A 19 -25.66 21.18 1.86
CA TYR A 19 -25.71 22.30 2.81
C TYR A 19 -26.94 23.18 2.61
N HIS A 20 -27.44 23.76 3.70
CA HIS A 20 -28.39 24.88 3.61
C HIS A 20 -27.68 26.13 3.09
N TYR A 21 -28.35 26.88 2.22
CA TYR A 21 -27.79 28.05 1.56
C TYR A 21 -28.78 29.21 1.58
N ASN A 22 -28.25 30.42 1.79
CA ASN A 22 -29.00 31.66 1.66
C ASN A 22 -28.57 32.37 0.36
N THR A 23 -29.53 32.65 -0.52
CA THR A 23 -29.28 33.30 -1.81
C THR A 23 -28.98 34.78 -1.70
N THR A 24 -29.55 35.47 -0.71
CA THR A 24 -29.36 36.91 -0.48
C THR A 24 -27.97 37.21 0.05
N LEU A 25 -27.54 36.48 1.08
CA LEU A 25 -26.20 36.57 1.67
C LEU A 25 -25.13 35.85 0.84
N ARG A 26 -25.56 35.01 -0.12
CA ARG A 26 -24.72 34.12 -0.93
C ARG A 26 -23.78 33.26 -0.10
N LYS A 27 -24.29 32.70 1.01
CA LYS A 27 -23.48 32.03 2.03
C LYS A 27 -24.13 30.74 2.50
N HIS A 28 -23.31 29.75 2.85
CA HIS A 28 -23.78 28.54 3.52
C HIS A 28 -24.02 28.79 5.00
N ILE A 29 -24.99 28.07 5.57
CA ILE A 29 -25.38 28.27 6.98
C ILE A 29 -24.21 28.11 7.96
N HIS A 30 -23.34 27.11 7.77
CA HIS A 30 -22.19 26.88 8.65
C HIS A 30 -21.15 28.00 8.58
N GLN A 31 -20.97 28.62 7.40
CA GLN A 31 -20.09 29.78 7.25
C GLN A 31 -20.68 30.98 7.97
N TYR A 32 -22.00 31.19 7.84
CA TYR A 32 -22.69 32.28 8.52
C TYR A 32 -22.61 32.16 10.05
N VAL A 33 -22.90 30.98 10.59
CA VAL A 33 -22.82 30.71 12.04
C VAL A 33 -21.38 30.91 12.54
N TRP A 34 -20.38 30.42 11.81
CA TRP A 34 -18.98 30.61 12.18
C TRP A 34 -18.59 32.10 12.23
N GLU A 35 -18.88 32.84 11.17
CA GLU A 35 -18.45 34.23 11.03
C GLU A 35 -19.12 35.18 12.01
N LYS A 36 -20.35 34.88 12.41
CA LYS A 36 -21.09 35.67 13.41
C LYS A 36 -20.33 35.72 14.74
N GLU A 37 -19.72 34.62 15.14
CA GLU A 37 -19.06 34.48 16.44
C GLU A 37 -17.53 34.68 16.36
N ASN A 38 -16.90 34.32 15.23
CA ASN A 38 -15.43 34.30 15.09
C ASN A 38 -14.87 35.29 14.06
N GLY A 39 -15.74 36.00 13.33
CA GLY A 39 -15.33 36.88 12.25
C GLY A 39 -15.04 36.17 10.92
N PRO A 40 -14.50 36.89 9.92
CA PRO A 40 -14.41 36.40 8.55
C PRO A 40 -13.51 35.15 8.43
N ILE A 41 -13.95 34.18 7.60
CA ILE A 41 -13.14 33.01 7.25
C ILE A 41 -11.92 33.47 6.44
N PRO A 42 -10.68 33.23 6.91
CA PRO A 42 -9.50 33.68 6.19
C PRO A 42 -9.34 32.97 4.83
N ASN A 43 -8.70 33.64 3.87
CA ASN A 43 -8.36 33.02 2.59
C ASN A 43 -7.57 31.73 2.81
N GLY A 44 -7.90 30.69 2.04
CA GLY A 44 -7.27 29.37 2.17
C GLY A 44 -7.82 28.49 3.29
N HIS A 45 -8.91 28.90 3.97
CA HIS A 45 -9.58 28.13 5.01
C HIS A 45 -11.00 27.74 4.64
N GLU A 46 -11.45 26.63 5.22
CA GLU A 46 -12.81 26.09 5.10
C GLU A 46 -13.33 25.68 6.48
N ILE A 47 -14.65 25.61 6.61
CA ILE A 47 -15.31 25.12 7.81
C ILE A 47 -15.62 23.65 7.64
N HIS A 48 -15.13 22.85 8.57
CA HIS A 48 -15.37 21.42 8.69
C HIS A 48 -16.45 21.14 9.75
N HIS A 49 -17.32 20.18 9.46
CA HIS A 49 -18.27 19.60 10.42
C HIS A 49 -17.60 18.41 11.11
N ILE A 50 -17.32 18.51 12.41
CA ILE A 50 -16.56 17.51 13.18
C ILE A 50 -17.26 16.14 13.15
N ASP A 51 -18.59 16.13 13.28
CA ASP A 51 -19.42 14.92 13.21
C ASP A 51 -19.73 14.44 11.78
N MET A 52 -19.24 15.16 10.76
CA MET A 52 -19.51 14.94 9.34
C MET A 52 -20.99 15.09 8.91
N ASP A 53 -21.88 15.51 9.82
CA ASP A 53 -23.27 15.85 9.51
C ASP A 53 -23.38 17.33 9.17
N THR A 54 -23.57 17.59 7.87
CA THR A 54 -23.67 18.95 7.33
C THR A 54 -24.96 19.67 7.68
N THR A 55 -25.87 19.01 8.41
CA THR A 55 -27.08 19.60 8.97
C THR A 55 -26.93 20.04 10.42
N ASN A 56 -25.90 19.57 11.14
CA ASN A 56 -25.56 20.01 12.49
C ASN A 56 -24.67 21.26 12.46
N ASN A 57 -25.26 22.44 12.63
CA ASN A 57 -24.56 23.72 12.50
C ASN A 57 -24.28 24.41 13.86
N GLU A 58 -24.29 23.65 14.95
CA GLU A 58 -23.86 24.13 16.27
C GLU A 58 -22.41 24.59 16.22
N LEU A 59 -22.08 25.73 16.83
CA LEU A 59 -20.73 26.31 16.73
C LEU A 59 -19.63 25.33 17.21
N GLY A 60 -19.90 24.57 18.27
CA GLY A 60 -18.98 23.56 18.79
C GLY A 60 -18.76 22.35 17.86
N ASN A 61 -19.61 22.15 16.86
CA ASN A 61 -19.45 21.13 15.81
C ASN A 61 -18.69 21.65 14.58
N LEU A 62 -18.37 22.95 14.55
CA LEU A 62 -17.68 23.59 13.43
C LEU A 62 -16.20 23.78 13.78
N GLN A 63 -15.34 23.51 12.81
CA GLN A 63 -13.90 23.70 12.94
C GLN A 63 -13.35 24.42 11.71
N LEU A 64 -12.64 25.51 11.93
CA LEU A 64 -11.87 26.17 10.86
C LEU A 64 -10.59 25.39 10.60
N LEU A 65 -10.40 24.98 9.35
CA LEU A 65 -9.21 24.29 8.88
C LEU A 65 -8.68 24.98 7.64
N THR A 66 -7.38 24.86 7.37
CA THR A 66 -6.87 25.16 6.03
C THR A 66 -7.47 24.17 5.03
N ILE A 67 -7.57 24.56 3.76
CA ILE A 67 -8.02 23.68 2.67
C ILE A 67 -7.19 22.38 2.63
N GLN A 68 -5.89 22.46 2.95
CA GLN A 68 -5.00 21.31 2.96
C GLN A 68 -5.34 20.35 4.11
N GLU A 69 -5.50 20.86 5.33
CA GLU A 69 -5.89 20.05 6.50
C GLU A 69 -7.25 19.40 6.29
N HIS A 70 -8.23 20.16 5.77
CA HIS A 70 -9.56 19.65 5.49
C HIS A 70 -9.55 18.49 4.48
N ARG A 71 -8.72 18.59 3.43
CA ARG A 71 -8.55 17.52 2.44
C ARG A 71 -7.87 16.27 3.02
N GLU A 72 -6.81 16.44 3.81
CA GLU A 72 -6.12 15.30 4.42
C GLU A 72 -7.01 14.61 5.45
N LEU A 73 -7.75 15.38 6.25
CA LEU A 73 -8.74 14.85 7.18
C LEU A 73 -9.79 14.01 6.45
N HIS A 74 -10.36 14.52 5.35
CA HIS A 74 -11.31 13.75 4.55
C HIS A 74 -10.68 12.55 3.86
N LYS A 75 -9.40 12.59 3.48
CA LYS A 75 -8.69 11.41 2.99
C LYS A 75 -8.63 10.33 4.07
N THR A 76 -8.36 10.67 5.32
CA THR A 76 -8.34 9.70 6.42
C THR A 76 -9.74 9.21 6.78
N LEU A 77 -10.69 10.12 7.02
CA LEU A 77 -12.06 9.79 7.44
C LEU A 77 -12.85 9.03 6.37
N SER A 78 -12.60 9.35 5.09
CA SER A 78 -13.34 8.71 4.01
C SER A 78 -12.88 7.27 3.73
N TRP A 79 -11.76 6.82 4.28
CA TRP A 79 -11.28 5.43 4.14
C TRP A 79 -11.51 4.62 5.41
N ASN A 80 -12.75 4.65 5.93
CA ASN A 80 -13.21 3.73 6.97
C ASN A 80 -13.25 2.27 6.46
N GLU A 81 -13.41 1.29 7.37
CA GLU A 81 -13.33 -0.12 6.99
C GLU A 81 -14.45 -0.55 6.03
N GLU A 82 -15.67 -0.02 6.19
CA GLU A 82 -16.77 -0.29 5.26
C GLU A 82 -16.47 0.17 3.83
N ARG A 83 -15.91 1.38 3.67
CA ARG A 83 -15.49 1.91 2.36
C ARG A 83 -14.33 1.11 1.78
N ARG A 84 -13.39 0.66 2.63
CA ARG A 84 -12.29 -0.22 2.21
C ARG A 84 -12.83 -1.56 1.70
N GLU A 85 -13.75 -2.17 2.44
CA GLU A 85 -14.38 -3.42 2.05
C GLU A 85 -15.17 -3.27 0.75
N TRP A 86 -15.98 -2.22 0.64
CA TRP A 86 -16.68 -1.89 -0.60
C TRP A 86 -15.71 -1.73 -1.77
N ALA A 87 -14.60 -1.01 -1.58
CA ALA A 87 -13.61 -0.80 -2.63
C ALA A 87 -12.96 -2.12 -3.09
N ARG A 88 -12.56 -2.99 -2.14
CA ARG A 88 -12.04 -4.34 -2.45
C ARG A 88 -13.06 -5.14 -3.26
N LYS A 89 -14.32 -5.16 -2.81
CA LYS A 89 -15.41 -5.87 -3.49
C LYS A 89 -15.68 -5.28 -4.88
N ASN A 90 -15.67 -3.96 -5.02
CA ASN A 90 -15.92 -3.28 -6.29
C ASN A 90 -14.81 -3.56 -7.32
N VAL A 91 -13.55 -3.62 -6.89
CA VAL A 91 -12.45 -4.06 -7.75
C VAL A 91 -12.70 -5.48 -8.26
N GLN A 92 -13.09 -6.39 -7.38
CA GLN A 92 -13.30 -7.79 -7.75
C GLN A 92 -14.55 -8.03 -8.62
N THR A 93 -15.63 -7.33 -8.32
CA THR A 93 -16.95 -7.59 -8.94
C THR A 93 -17.25 -6.72 -10.16
N LYS A 94 -16.59 -5.56 -10.29
CA LYS A 94 -16.83 -4.63 -11.40
C LYS A 94 -15.58 -4.37 -12.22
N ALA A 95 -14.50 -3.91 -11.58
CA ALA A 95 -13.32 -3.45 -12.31
C ALA A 95 -12.58 -4.59 -13.01
N ARG A 96 -12.31 -5.70 -12.31
CA ARG A 96 -11.61 -6.87 -12.86
C ARG A 96 -12.36 -7.49 -14.05
N PRO A 97 -13.67 -7.82 -13.95
CA PRO A 97 -14.40 -8.37 -15.09
C PRO A 97 -14.38 -7.46 -16.32
N LYS A 98 -14.50 -6.14 -16.12
CA LYS A 98 -14.41 -5.17 -17.22
C LYS A 98 -13.01 -5.06 -17.81
N ALA A 99 -11.97 -5.18 -17.00
CA ALA A 99 -10.60 -5.24 -17.48
C ALA A 99 -10.35 -6.52 -18.28
N ASP A 100 -10.81 -7.68 -17.78
CA ASP A 100 -10.68 -8.97 -18.46
C ASP A 100 -11.42 -8.96 -19.81
N GLU A 101 -12.66 -8.45 -19.83
CA GLU A 101 -13.47 -8.25 -21.04
C GLU A 101 -12.72 -7.40 -22.07
N TRP A 102 -12.19 -6.25 -21.66
CA TRP A 102 -11.45 -5.36 -22.57
C TRP A 102 -10.13 -5.96 -23.03
N HIS A 103 -9.34 -6.58 -22.14
CA HIS A 103 -8.05 -7.18 -22.51
C HIS A 103 -8.21 -8.39 -23.44
N GLY A 104 -9.35 -9.08 -23.38
CA GLY A 104 -9.70 -10.18 -24.29
C GLY A 104 -10.33 -9.73 -25.61
N SER A 105 -10.71 -8.46 -25.75
CA SER A 105 -11.29 -7.90 -26.98
C SER A 105 -10.24 -7.69 -28.08
N ASP A 106 -10.68 -7.66 -29.33
CA ASP A 106 -9.80 -7.38 -30.47
C ASP A 106 -9.14 -6.00 -30.36
N GLU A 107 -9.89 -4.99 -29.90
CA GLU A 107 -9.36 -3.65 -29.66
C GLU A 107 -8.27 -3.63 -28.58
N GLY A 108 -8.47 -4.39 -27.49
CA GLY A 108 -7.49 -4.50 -26.41
C GLY A 108 -6.22 -5.24 -26.85
N LEU A 109 -6.36 -6.33 -27.60
CA LEU A 109 -5.24 -7.08 -28.15
C LEU A 109 -4.42 -6.25 -29.16
N GLU A 110 -5.10 -5.52 -30.04
CA GLU A 110 -4.44 -4.62 -30.99
C GLU A 110 -3.74 -3.46 -30.28
N TRP A 111 -4.35 -2.89 -29.24
CA TRP A 111 -3.70 -1.89 -28.41
C TRP A 111 -2.41 -2.43 -27.79
N HIS A 112 -2.44 -3.63 -27.21
CA HIS A 112 -1.25 -4.27 -26.61
C HIS A 112 -0.16 -4.53 -27.64
N ARG A 113 -0.53 -4.98 -28.86
CA ARG A 113 0.40 -5.18 -29.98
C ARG A 113 1.11 -3.88 -30.36
N LYS A 114 0.34 -2.80 -30.59
CA LYS A 114 0.90 -1.46 -30.91
C LYS A 114 1.75 -0.91 -29.77
N HIS A 115 1.31 -1.10 -28.53
CA HIS A 115 2.03 -0.66 -27.36
C HIS A 115 3.38 -1.38 -27.24
N TYR A 116 3.40 -2.70 -27.37
CA TYR A 116 4.63 -3.49 -27.37
C TYR A 116 5.58 -3.02 -28.48
N GLU A 117 5.09 -2.89 -29.71
CA GLU A 117 5.90 -2.47 -30.85
C GLU A 117 6.53 -1.08 -30.64
N LYS A 118 5.79 -0.14 -30.04
CA LYS A 118 6.28 1.21 -29.72
C LYS A 118 7.39 1.23 -28.66
N TYR A 119 7.39 0.29 -27.72
CA TYR A 119 8.26 0.33 -26.54
C TYR A 119 9.31 -0.80 -26.48
N LYS A 120 9.28 -1.77 -27.40
CA LYS A 120 10.20 -2.92 -27.40
C LYS A 120 11.68 -2.51 -27.34
N ASP A 121 12.09 -1.49 -28.08
CA ASP A 121 13.50 -1.06 -28.13
C ASP A 121 13.97 -0.51 -26.77
N LYS A 122 13.06 0.12 -26.02
CA LYS A 122 13.34 0.58 -24.66
C LYS A 122 13.36 -0.58 -23.66
N LEU A 123 12.49 -1.59 -23.85
CA LEU A 123 12.42 -2.77 -22.99
C LEU A 123 13.67 -3.65 -23.10
N PHE A 124 14.28 -3.72 -24.29
CA PHE A 124 15.45 -4.56 -24.56
C PHE A 124 16.76 -3.79 -24.68
N LYS A 125 16.79 -2.53 -24.24
CA LYS A 125 18.02 -1.72 -24.22
C LYS A 125 19.08 -2.44 -23.39
N LYS A 126 20.20 -2.78 -24.03
CA LYS A 126 21.35 -3.40 -23.38
C LYS A 126 22.39 -2.36 -23.02
N GLU A 127 22.99 -2.54 -21.84
CA GLU A 127 24.11 -1.75 -21.36
C GLU A 127 25.17 -2.67 -20.75
N LYS A 128 26.39 -2.15 -20.61
CA LYS A 128 27.50 -2.84 -19.95
C LYS A 128 27.47 -2.57 -18.46
N PHE A 129 27.69 -3.61 -17.67
CA PHE A 129 27.69 -3.59 -16.21
C PHE A 129 28.92 -4.31 -15.67
N ILE A 130 29.32 -3.98 -14.45
CA ILE A 130 30.42 -4.65 -13.75
C ILE A 130 29.83 -5.62 -12.72
N CYS A 131 30.27 -6.87 -12.73
CA CYS A 131 29.79 -7.87 -11.79
C CYS A 131 30.36 -7.62 -10.39
N GLU A 132 29.51 -7.40 -9.39
CA GLU A 132 29.93 -7.19 -8.00
C GLU A 132 30.63 -8.41 -7.37
N CYS A 133 30.43 -9.61 -7.93
CA CYS A 133 31.05 -10.83 -7.38
C CYS A 133 32.42 -11.14 -7.99
N CYS A 134 32.63 -10.88 -9.28
CA CYS A 134 33.84 -11.29 -9.99
C CYS A 134 34.61 -10.14 -10.66
N GLY A 135 34.09 -8.91 -10.65
CA GLY A 135 34.72 -7.73 -11.26
C GLY A 135 34.66 -7.67 -12.79
N ASN A 136 34.26 -8.75 -13.47
CA ASN A 136 34.20 -8.78 -14.93
C ASN A 136 33.04 -7.93 -15.47
N GLU A 137 33.28 -7.28 -16.61
CA GLU A 137 32.26 -6.61 -17.39
C GLU A 137 31.32 -7.63 -18.06
N PHE A 138 30.04 -7.30 -18.10
CA PHE A 138 29.02 -8.10 -18.79
C PHE A 138 27.96 -7.20 -19.42
N GLU A 139 27.36 -7.66 -20.52
CA GLU A 139 26.26 -6.95 -21.18
C GLU A 139 24.92 -7.58 -20.76
N SER A 140 23.93 -6.75 -20.44
CA SER A 140 22.58 -7.22 -20.13
C SER A 140 21.53 -6.16 -20.43
N VAL A 141 20.27 -6.58 -20.50
CA VAL A 141 19.13 -5.65 -20.56
C VAL A 141 19.08 -4.85 -19.27
N VAL A 142 18.91 -3.53 -19.39
CA VAL A 142 18.79 -2.62 -18.25
C VAL A 142 17.58 -3.01 -17.42
N LYS A 143 17.84 -3.46 -16.19
CA LYS A 143 16.85 -3.71 -15.15
C LYS A 143 17.08 -2.71 -14.03
N SER A 144 16.21 -2.71 -13.03
CA SER A 144 16.39 -1.87 -11.84
C SER A 144 17.72 -2.12 -11.14
N VAL A 145 18.24 -3.35 -11.18
CA VAL A 145 19.56 -3.68 -10.62
C VAL A 145 20.24 -4.83 -11.40
N ASN A 146 21.30 -4.52 -12.16
CA ASN A 146 22.14 -5.50 -12.86
C ASN A 146 23.47 -5.70 -12.11
N ARG A 147 23.44 -6.51 -11.05
CA ARG A 147 24.56 -6.67 -10.11
C ARG A 147 25.56 -7.77 -10.48
N PHE A 148 25.10 -8.79 -11.19
CA PHE A 148 25.88 -10.02 -11.40
C PHE A 148 25.79 -10.49 -12.85
N CYS A 149 26.92 -10.94 -13.40
CA CYS A 149 26.99 -11.48 -14.76
C CYS A 149 26.26 -12.81 -14.95
N SER A 150 26.00 -13.57 -13.87
CA SER A 150 25.36 -14.88 -13.93
C SER A 150 24.77 -15.31 -12.58
N ASN A 151 23.89 -16.32 -12.61
CA ASN A 151 23.39 -16.97 -11.40
C ASN A 151 24.51 -17.59 -10.56
N LYS A 152 25.63 -18.02 -11.17
CA LYS A 152 26.81 -18.51 -10.44
C LYS A 152 27.41 -17.42 -9.55
N CYS A 153 27.63 -16.22 -10.11
CA CYS A 153 28.13 -15.06 -9.36
C CYS A 153 27.14 -14.59 -8.29
N LYS A 154 25.84 -14.52 -8.62
CA LYS A 154 24.79 -14.20 -7.64
C LYS A 154 24.81 -15.16 -6.46
N SER A 155 24.83 -16.48 -6.72
CA SER A 155 24.83 -17.49 -5.66
C SER A 155 26.12 -17.51 -4.86
N LYS A 156 27.28 -17.25 -5.49
CA LYS A 156 28.56 -17.09 -4.78
C LYS A 156 28.50 -15.90 -3.83
N PHE A 157 28.14 -14.72 -4.33
CA PHE A 157 28.00 -13.52 -3.51
C PHE A 157 27.07 -13.73 -2.30
N ARG A 158 25.94 -14.41 -2.47
CA ARG A 158 25.01 -14.69 -1.36
C ARG A 158 25.62 -15.58 -0.28
N ARG A 159 26.44 -16.57 -0.65
CA ARG A 159 27.15 -17.41 0.31
C ARG A 159 28.25 -16.63 1.02
N ASP A 160 29.05 -15.88 0.26
CA ASP A 160 30.20 -15.15 0.79
C ASP A 160 29.76 -13.98 1.71
N SER A 161 28.65 -13.32 1.40
CA SER A 161 28.08 -12.25 2.23
C SER A 161 27.36 -12.74 3.49
N GLY A 162 27.05 -14.03 3.60
CA GLY A 162 26.27 -14.58 4.72
C GLY A 162 24.84 -14.07 4.83
N VAL A 163 24.28 -13.42 3.79
CA VAL A 163 22.93 -12.83 3.79
C VAL A 163 21.81 -13.86 4.04
N ASP A 164 22.10 -15.12 3.76
CA ASP A 164 21.17 -16.24 3.95
C ASP A 164 21.45 -17.03 5.23
N ASP A 165 22.40 -16.61 6.05
CA ASP A 165 22.70 -17.29 7.29
C ASP A 165 21.74 -16.86 8.40
N VAL A 166 21.31 -17.84 9.18
CA VAL A 166 20.43 -17.67 10.34
C VAL A 166 21.01 -18.41 11.53
N TYR A 167 20.70 -17.94 12.73
CA TYR A 167 21.02 -18.68 13.96
C TYR A 167 19.88 -19.66 14.27
N ARG A 168 20.24 -20.88 14.65
CA ARG A 168 19.31 -21.90 15.13
C ARG A 168 19.85 -22.52 16.41
N VAL A 169 18.96 -22.99 17.26
CA VAL A 169 19.30 -23.75 18.46
C VAL A 169 19.54 -25.21 18.07
N CYS A 170 20.62 -25.81 18.57
CA CYS A 170 20.90 -27.23 18.36
C CYS A 170 19.91 -28.11 19.13
N GLU A 171 19.23 -29.05 18.45
CA GLU A 171 18.28 -29.99 19.08
C GLU A 171 18.91 -30.95 20.11
N LEU A 172 20.25 -31.07 20.16
CA LEU A 172 20.94 -31.99 21.07
C LEU A 172 21.62 -31.29 22.26
N CYS A 173 22.43 -30.25 22.00
CA CYS A 173 23.18 -29.56 23.06
C CYS A 173 22.53 -28.24 23.49
N GLY A 174 21.53 -27.72 22.76
CA GLY A 174 20.88 -26.45 23.08
C GLY A 174 21.69 -25.20 22.73
N GLU A 175 22.88 -25.33 22.14
CA GLU A 175 23.70 -24.19 21.74
C GLU A 175 23.22 -23.58 20.41
N ASP A 176 23.32 -22.26 20.30
CA ASP A 176 23.08 -21.54 19.06
C ASP A 176 24.19 -21.81 18.04
N PHE A 177 23.80 -22.11 16.81
CA PHE A 177 24.72 -22.30 15.71
C PHE A 177 24.25 -21.56 14.48
N LYS A 178 25.22 -21.03 13.73
CA LYS A 178 24.99 -20.34 12.47
C LYS A 178 24.85 -21.35 11.34
N VAL A 179 23.78 -21.24 10.57
CA VAL A 179 23.52 -22.14 9.45
C VAL A 179 22.79 -21.39 8.33
N ASN A 180 23.06 -21.77 7.09
CA ASN A 180 22.29 -21.27 5.97
C ASN A 180 20.80 -21.63 6.13
N LYS A 181 19.89 -20.68 5.88
CA LYS A 181 18.44 -20.86 6.06
C LYS A 181 17.85 -22.00 5.23
N TYR A 182 18.47 -22.36 4.11
CA TYR A 182 18.05 -23.48 3.26
C TYR A 182 18.58 -24.85 3.73
N SER A 183 19.52 -24.87 4.69
CA SER A 183 20.04 -26.11 5.27
C SER A 183 18.98 -26.80 6.12
N LYS A 184 18.93 -28.13 6.04
CA LYS A 184 18.12 -28.99 6.93
C LYS A 184 18.83 -29.36 8.23
N ALA A 185 20.02 -28.81 8.48
CA ALA A 185 20.76 -29.12 9.70
C ALA A 185 20.01 -28.63 10.94
N LYS A 186 19.82 -29.57 11.87
CA LYS A 186 19.16 -29.41 13.17
C LYS A 186 20.14 -29.36 14.35
N THR A 187 21.42 -29.57 14.08
CA THR A 187 22.46 -29.69 15.11
C THR A 187 23.69 -28.86 14.75
N CYS A 188 24.41 -28.39 15.78
CA CYS A 188 25.54 -27.47 15.63
C CYS A 188 26.78 -28.09 14.99
N SER A 189 26.96 -29.42 15.09
CA SER A 189 28.18 -30.11 14.66
C SER A 189 27.92 -31.53 14.21
N ARG A 190 28.89 -32.11 13.48
CA ARG A 190 28.85 -33.52 13.05
C ARG A 190 28.76 -34.49 14.24
N SER A 191 29.39 -34.15 15.37
CA SER A 191 29.29 -34.92 16.61
C SER A 191 27.86 -34.94 17.15
N CYS A 192 27.21 -33.77 17.24
CA CYS A 192 25.82 -33.69 17.66
C CYS A 192 24.86 -34.39 16.67
N ALA A 193 25.13 -34.26 15.36
CA ALA A 193 24.35 -34.96 14.34
C ALA A 193 24.44 -36.49 14.48
N ASN A 194 25.64 -37.03 14.74
CA ASN A 194 25.85 -38.47 14.91
C ASN A 194 25.18 -38.99 16.19
N LYS A 195 25.30 -38.25 17.30
CA LYS A 195 24.64 -38.60 18.57
C LYS A 195 23.11 -38.55 18.45
N LEU A 196 22.56 -37.52 17.78
CA LEU A 196 21.12 -37.42 17.53
C LEU A 196 20.63 -38.58 16.65
N ARG A 197 21.40 -38.96 15.62
CA ARG A 197 21.09 -40.13 14.78
C ARG A 197 21.14 -41.45 15.56
N SER A 198 22.08 -41.62 16.50
CA SER A 198 22.10 -42.80 17.39
C SER A 198 20.85 -42.86 18.26
N LYS A 199 20.52 -41.76 18.96
CA LYS A 199 19.31 -41.68 19.79
C LYS A 199 18.03 -42.00 19.03
N LEU A 200 17.93 -41.57 17.77
CA LEU A 200 16.77 -41.87 16.91
C LEU A 200 16.71 -43.35 16.48
N LYS A 201 17.86 -44.02 16.35
CA LYS A 201 17.91 -45.47 16.08
C LYS A 201 17.58 -46.32 17.31
N ASP A 202 17.92 -45.82 18.50
CA ASP A 202 17.66 -46.49 19.78
C ASP A 202 16.23 -46.20 20.31
N SER A 203 15.45 -45.39 19.57
CA SER A 203 14.08 -45.03 19.92
C SER A 203 13.12 -46.18 19.54
N PRO A 204 12.30 -46.73 20.46
CA PRO A 204 11.49 -47.93 20.23
C PRO A 204 10.44 -47.86 19.10
N ASN A 205 10.18 -46.68 18.53
CA ASN A 205 9.12 -46.44 17.55
C ASN A 205 9.55 -46.55 16.07
N LEU A 206 10.56 -47.37 15.77
CA LEU A 206 11.00 -47.67 14.40
C LEU A 206 11.19 -49.18 14.14
N GLN A 207 10.60 -50.05 14.97
CA GLN A 207 10.55 -51.50 14.77
C GLN A 207 9.19 -52.02 14.24
N GLU A 208 8.46 -51.20 13.49
CA GLU A 208 7.37 -51.66 12.61
C GLU A 208 7.63 -51.23 11.16
#